data_AF-A0AAD5K1Y2-F1
#
_entry.id   AF-A0AAD5K1Y2-F1
#
_cell.length_a   1.000
_cell.length_b   1.000
_cell.length_c   1.000
_cell.angle_alpha   90.00
_cell.angle_beta   90.00
_cell.angle_gamma   90.00
#
_symmetry.space_group_name_H-M   'P 1'
#
loop_
_entity.id
_entity.type
_entity.pdbx_description
1 polymer ?
#
loop_
_entity_poly.entity_id
_entity_poly.type
_entity_poly.pdbx_seq_one_letter_code
_entity_poly.pdbx_strand_id
1 'polypeptide(L)'
;MRYSRKCPERPFENYISMMIKFPWSTPEIITTMQRDHLYEYYKLATATLRFHLNKPYHQINNTLMMRMVRTALVCPGLTVNQKKGILTSSEIPCPEDLTHYLESPLDEQSSSQ
;
A
#
# COMPACT_ATOMS: atom_id res chain seq x y z
N MET A 1 -15.81 -20.46 18.53
CA MET A 1 -15.05 -19.44 17.80
C MET A 1 -15.85 -18.99 16.58
N ARG A 2 -16.40 -17.77 16.60
CA ARG A 2 -17.25 -17.26 15.53
C ARG A 2 -16.34 -16.81 14.37
N TYR A 3 -16.09 -17.70 13.41
CA TYR A 3 -15.49 -17.31 12.12
C TYR A 3 -16.49 -16.41 11.41
N SER A 4 -16.39 -15.10 11.63
CA SER A 4 -17.25 -14.11 10.97
C SER A 4 -17.11 -14.25 9.45
N ARG A 5 -18.18 -14.74 8.82
CA ARG A 5 -18.30 -14.93 7.36
C ARG A 5 -18.57 -13.62 6.60
N LYS A 6 -18.55 -12.46 7.27
CA LYS A 6 -18.89 -11.15 6.69
C LYS A 6 -18.06 -9.99 7.27
N CYS A 7 -16.76 -10.18 7.50
CA CYS A 7 -15.91 -9.05 7.89
C CYS A 7 -15.38 -8.39 6.59
N PRO A 8 -15.88 -7.20 6.20
CA PRO A 8 -15.49 -6.53 4.96
C PRO A 8 -14.01 -6.14 4.93
N GLU A 9 -13.32 -6.18 6.07
CA GLU A 9 -11.91 -5.87 6.24
C GLU A 9 -10.99 -7.01 5.78
N ARG A 10 -11.46 -8.26 5.85
CA ARG A 10 -10.68 -9.48 5.58
C ARG A 10 -9.94 -9.45 4.24
N PRO A 11 -10.56 -9.01 3.12
CA PRO A 11 -9.86 -8.93 1.84
C PRO A 11 -8.66 -7.97 1.90
N PHE A 12 -8.82 -6.83 2.57
CA PHE A 12 -7.77 -5.81 2.69
C PHE A 12 -6.64 -6.25 3.63
N GLU A 13 -6.96 -6.93 4.73
CA GLU A 13 -5.98 -7.58 5.61
C GLU A 13 -5.16 -8.65 4.88
N ASN A 14 -5.81 -9.38 3.98
CA ASN A 14 -5.12 -10.34 3.12
C ASN A 14 -4.14 -9.62 2.17
N TYR A 15 -4.52 -8.48 1.57
CA TYR A 15 -3.59 -7.69 0.75
C TYR A 15 -2.37 -7.21 1.55
N ILE A 16 -2.57 -6.69 2.76
CA ILE A 16 -1.48 -6.32 3.67
C ILE A 16 -0.56 -7.52 3.91
N SER A 17 -1.15 -8.67 4.27
CA SER A 17 -0.39 -9.89 4.54
C SER A 17 0.37 -10.40 3.32
N MET A 18 -0.21 -10.27 2.12
CA MET A 18 0.46 -10.65 0.87
C MET A 18 1.67 -9.76 0.62
N MET A 19 1.56 -8.43 0.75
CA MET A 19 2.69 -7.52 0.56
C MET A 19 3.85 -7.80 1.53
N ILE A 20 3.54 -8.14 2.79
CA ILE A 20 4.56 -8.44 3.81
C ILE A 20 5.27 -9.77 3.53
N LYS A 21 4.52 -10.80 3.12
CA LYS A 21 5.06 -12.17 2.93
C LYS A 21 5.66 -12.39 1.55
N PHE A 22 5.47 -11.45 0.63
CA PHE A 22 5.95 -11.60 -0.73
C PHE A 22 7.50 -11.54 -0.78
N PRO A 23 8.17 -12.48 -1.46
CA PRO A 23 9.63 -12.56 -1.44
C PRO A 23 10.31 -11.54 -2.39
N TRP A 24 10.25 -10.26 -2.03
CA TRP A 24 10.77 -9.14 -2.85
C TRP A 24 12.26 -9.28 -3.22
N SER A 25 13.07 -9.90 -2.37
CA SER A 25 14.51 -10.07 -2.54
C SER A 25 14.90 -11.24 -3.44
N THR A 26 13.95 -12.01 -3.97
CA THR A 26 14.24 -13.20 -4.79
C THR A 26 13.82 -12.99 -6.25
N PRO A 27 14.64 -12.27 -7.07
CA PRO A 27 14.33 -11.98 -8.46
C PRO A 27 14.31 -13.23 -9.35
N GLU A 28 14.98 -14.31 -8.95
CA GLU A 28 15.02 -15.58 -9.69
C GLU A 28 13.66 -16.30 -9.71
N ILE A 29 12.79 -15.99 -8.75
CA ILE A 29 11.47 -16.61 -8.60
C ILE A 29 10.36 -15.67 -9.10
N ILE A 30 10.58 -14.36 -9.04
CA ILE A 30 9.54 -13.34 -9.30
C ILE A 30 9.93 -12.44 -10.46
N THR A 31 9.08 -12.41 -11.48
CA THR A 31 9.25 -11.53 -12.63
C THR A 31 8.82 -10.09 -12.31
N THR A 32 9.38 -9.12 -13.03
CA THR A 32 8.96 -7.71 -12.94
C THR A 32 7.46 -7.57 -13.19
N MET A 33 6.92 -8.28 -14.17
CA MET A 33 5.49 -8.28 -14.49
C MET A 33 4.61 -8.72 -13.31
N GLN A 34 5.04 -9.71 -12.53
CA GLN A 34 4.29 -10.12 -11.32
C GLN A 34 4.29 -9.03 -10.26
N ARG A 35 5.40 -8.30 -10.10
CA ARG A 35 5.49 -7.15 -9.16
C ARG A 35 4.57 -6.02 -9.59
N ASP A 36 4.54 -5.71 -10.89
CA ASP A 36 3.66 -4.68 -11.44
C ASP A 36 2.18 -5.04 -11.25
N HIS A 37 1.81 -6.30 -11.47
CA HIS A 37 0.46 -6.77 -11.18
C HIS A 37 0.09 -6.66 -9.70
N LEU A 38 1.01 -7.00 -8.79
CA LEU A 38 0.78 -6.85 -7.35
C LEU A 38 0.58 -5.38 -6.97
N TYR A 39 1.38 -4.49 -7.54
CA TYR A 39 1.23 -3.05 -7.34
C TYR A 39 -0.14 -2.56 -7.82
N GLU A 40 -0.53 -2.84 -9.07
CA GLU A 40 -1.80 -2.38 -9.63
C GLU A 40 -2.99 -2.94 -8.84
N TYR A 41 -2.90 -4.20 -8.44
CA TYR A 41 -3.92 -4.83 -7.61
C TYR A 41 -4.02 -4.18 -6.22
N TYR A 42 -2.89 -3.90 -5.58
CA TYR A 42 -2.86 -3.24 -4.27
C TYR A 42 -3.39 -1.81 -4.34
N LYS A 43 -3.03 -1.08 -5.40
CA LYS A 43 -3.52 0.27 -5.69
C LYS A 43 -5.04 0.28 -5.88
N LEU A 44 -5.57 -0.64 -6.68
CA LEU A 44 -7.01 -0.79 -6.89
C LEU A 44 -7.74 -1.16 -5.59
N ALA A 45 -7.15 -2.06 -4.78
CA ALA A 45 -7.69 -2.40 -3.47
C ALA A 45 -7.73 -1.20 -2.52
N THR A 46 -6.70 -0.36 -2.54
CA THR A 46 -6.64 0.89 -1.76
C THR A 46 -7.76 1.86 -2.19
N ALA A 47 -7.94 2.09 -3.48
CA ALA A 47 -9.02 2.92 -4.00
C ALA A 47 -10.41 2.35 -3.65
N THR A 48 -10.55 1.02 -3.70
CA THR A 48 -11.78 0.33 -3.32
C THR A 48 -12.07 0.48 -1.83
N LEU A 49 -11.07 0.34 -0.96
CA LEU A 49 -11.20 0.57 0.48
C LEU A 49 -11.66 2.01 0.75
N ARG A 50 -11.04 3.01 0.09
CA ARG A 50 -11.44 4.41 0.19
C ARG A 50 -12.93 4.58 -0.17
N PHE A 51 -13.36 4.01 -1.29
CA PHE A 51 -14.77 4.04 -1.69
C PHE A 51 -15.71 3.43 -0.62
N HIS A 52 -15.29 2.35 0.04
CA HIS A 52 -16.08 1.75 1.12
C HIS A 52 -16.11 2.59 2.41
N LEU A 53 -15.00 3.24 2.77
CA LEU A 53 -14.91 4.12 3.93
C LEU A 53 -15.70 5.42 3.73
N ASN A 54 -15.87 5.88 2.49
CA ASN A 54 -16.70 7.04 2.18
C ASN A 54 -18.22 6.78 2.27
N LYS A 55 -18.64 5.51 2.43
CA LYS A 55 -20.07 5.19 2.56
C LYS A 55 -20.57 5.47 3.99
N PRO A 56 -21.75 6.07 4.16
CA PRO A 56 -22.32 6.26 5.49
C PRO A 56 -22.55 4.90 6.16
N TYR A 57 -22.27 4.82 7.47
CA TYR A 57 -22.47 3.63 8.30
C TYR A 57 -21.67 2.37 7.87
N HIS A 58 -20.48 2.55 7.30
CA HIS A 58 -19.60 1.40 7.04
C HIS A 58 -19.18 0.70 8.35
N GLN A 59 -19.00 -0.62 8.30
CA GLN A 59 -18.53 -1.44 9.44
C GLN A 59 -17.02 -1.77 9.34
N ILE A 60 -16.28 -0.98 8.55
CA ILE A 60 -14.84 -1.12 8.36
C ILE A 60 -14.12 -0.20 9.36
N ASN A 61 -13.06 -0.72 9.97
CA ASN A 61 -12.18 0.03 10.84
C ASN A 61 -11.42 1.10 10.06
N ASN A 62 -11.53 2.35 10.50
CA ASN A 62 -10.87 3.49 9.89
C ASN A 62 -9.33 3.40 9.91
N THR A 63 -8.74 2.61 10.82
CA THR A 63 -7.29 2.39 10.84
C THR A 63 -6.79 1.50 9.70
N LEU A 64 -7.69 0.80 8.99
CA LEU A 64 -7.33 -0.14 7.93
C LEU A 64 -6.65 0.57 6.75
N MET A 65 -7.12 1.77 6.39
CA MET A 65 -6.51 2.57 5.33
C MET A 65 -5.07 2.95 5.69
N MET A 66 -4.85 3.46 6.91
CA MET A 66 -3.51 3.79 7.41
C MET A 66 -2.59 2.57 7.36
N ARG A 67 -3.08 1.38 7.75
CA ARG A 67 -2.28 0.15 7.71
C ARG A 67 -1.94 -0.27 6.27
N MET A 68 -2.86 -0.11 5.32
CA MET A 68 -2.57 -0.36 3.91
C MET A 68 -1.49 0.58 3.38
N VAL A 69 -1.63 1.89 3.63
CA VAL A 69 -0.65 2.88 3.17
C VAL A 69 0.72 2.65 3.79
N ARG A 70 0.80 2.45 5.12
CA ARG A 70 2.08 2.17 5.78
C ARG A 70 2.75 0.92 5.20
N THR A 71 1.98 -0.15 4.97
CA THR A 71 2.50 -1.40 4.37
C THR A 71 3.07 -1.15 2.97
N ALA A 72 2.39 -0.34 2.15
CA ALA A 72 2.88 0.02 0.83
C ALA A 72 4.16 0.88 0.88
N LEU A 73 4.21 1.88 1.77
CA LEU A 73 5.35 2.79 1.87
C LEU A 73 6.64 2.06 2.33
N VAL A 74 6.52 1.14 3.29
CA VAL A 74 7.68 0.34 3.76
C VAL A 74 8.03 -0.81 2.84
N CYS A 75 7.21 -1.10 1.82
CA CYS A 75 7.44 -2.23 0.93
C CYS A 75 8.73 -2.00 0.10
N PRO A 76 9.74 -2.89 0.20
CA PRO A 76 11.01 -2.72 -0.51
C PRO A 76 10.88 -2.98 -2.02
N GLY A 77 9.86 -3.70 -2.45
CA GLY A 77 9.66 -4.01 -3.87
C GLY A 77 8.83 -3.02 -4.65
N LEU A 78 8.34 -1.94 -4.01
CA LEU A 78 7.68 -0.84 -4.68
C LEU A 78 8.64 0.30 -4.93
N THR A 79 8.60 0.85 -6.14
CA THR A 79 9.31 2.08 -6.48
C THR A 79 8.71 3.30 -5.78
N VAL A 80 9.48 4.39 -5.66
CA VAL A 80 8.98 5.67 -5.12
C VAL A 80 7.73 6.15 -5.86
N ASN A 81 7.68 6.01 -7.19
CA ASN A 81 6.51 6.38 -7.99
C ASN A 81 5.28 5.53 -7.67
N GLN A 82 5.45 4.22 -7.47
CA GLN A 82 4.38 3.33 -7.07
C GLN A 82 3.86 3.66 -5.66
N LYS A 83 4.76 3.98 -4.73
CA LYS A 83 4.39 4.44 -3.37
C LYS A 83 3.58 5.73 -3.41
N LYS A 84 4.02 6.73 -4.18
CA LYS A 84 3.26 7.97 -4.44
C LYS A 84 1.89 7.67 -5.06
N GLY A 85 1.82 6.74 -6.01
CA GLY A 85 0.56 6.31 -6.64
C GLY A 85 -0.47 5.72 -5.66
N ILE A 86 -0.01 4.92 -4.69
CA ILE A 86 -0.87 4.39 -3.61
C ILE A 86 -1.33 5.51 -2.69
N LEU A 87 -0.45 6.43 -2.32
CA LEU A 87 -0.80 7.59 -1.48
C LEU A 87 -1.90 8.43 -2.14
N THR A 88 -1.73 8.76 -3.42
CA THR A 88 -2.75 9.47 -4.22
C THR A 88 -4.07 8.70 -4.26
N SER A 89 -4.03 7.36 -4.39
CA SER A 89 -5.25 6.53 -4.43
C SER A 89 -5.98 6.44 -3.08
N SER A 90 -5.24 6.64 -1.98
CA SER A 90 -5.78 6.58 -0.61
C SER A 90 -6.40 7.89 -0.14
N GLU A 91 -6.02 9.03 -0.72
CA GLU A 91 -6.42 10.39 -0.31
C GLU A 91 -6.16 10.71 1.17
N ILE A 92 -5.19 10.04 1.79
CA ILE A 92 -4.72 10.37 3.14
C ILE A 92 -3.37 11.08 3.09
N PRO A 93 -3.05 11.95 4.07
CA PRO A 93 -1.72 12.53 4.17
C PRO A 93 -0.66 11.44 4.38
N CYS A 94 0.55 11.69 3.87
CA CYS A 94 1.68 10.81 4.13
C CYS A 94 1.97 10.80 5.64
N PRO A 95 2.12 9.62 6.27
CA PRO A 95 2.59 9.55 7.65
C PRO A 95 3.98 10.18 7.76
N GLU A 96 4.16 11.15 8.67
CA GLU A 96 5.40 11.92 8.82
C GLU A 96 6.62 11.01 8.97
N ASP A 97 6.47 9.93 9.75
CA ASP A 97 7.51 8.93 10.03
C ASP A 97 7.96 8.13 8.80
N LEU A 98 7.18 8.14 7.70
CA LEU A 98 7.46 7.39 6.48
C LEU A 98 7.80 8.28 5.28
N THR A 99 7.95 9.60 5.49
CA THR A 99 8.23 10.55 4.41
C THR A 99 9.51 10.21 3.65
N HIS A 100 10.55 9.75 4.35
CA HIS A 100 11.83 9.34 3.78
C HIS A 100 11.71 8.18 2.76
N TYR A 101 10.63 7.38 2.79
CA TYR A 101 10.39 6.34 1.78
C TYR A 101 9.90 6.88 0.43
N LEU A 102 9.57 8.18 0.36
CA LEU A 102 9.09 8.87 -0.85
C LEU A 102 10.17 9.75 -1.50
N GLU A 103 11.34 9.86 -0.89
CA GLU A 103 12.49 10.56 -1.42
C GLU A 103 13.16 9.68 -2.48
N SER A 104 13.41 10.25 -3.66
CA SER A 104 14.20 9.58 -4.69
C SER A 104 15.68 9.87 -4.45
N PRO A 105 16.61 8.91 -4.64
CA PRO A 105 18.05 9.18 -4.58
C PRO A 105 18.55 10.26 -5.54
N LEU A 106 17.70 10.75 -6.45
CA LEU A 106 18.01 11.80 -7.42
C LEU A 106 17.70 13.21 -6.90
N ASP A 107 16.98 13.36 -5.78
CA ASP A 107 16.60 14.67 -5.23
C ASP A 107 17.72 15.31 -4.37
N GLU A 108 18.78 14.56 -4.04
CA GLU A 108 19.94 15.05 -3.26
C GLU A 108 21.00 15.79 -4.10
N GLN A 109 20.86 15.91 -5.42
CA GLN A 109 21.86 16.55 -6.28
C GLN A 109 21.54 18.00 -6.73
N SER A 110 20.50 18.65 -6.20
CA SER A 110 20.12 20.03 -6.60
C SER A 110 20.20 21.08 -5.48
N SER A 111 21.02 20.88 -4.45
CA SER A 111 21.37 21.93 -3.48
C SER A 111 22.85 21.93 -3.14
N SER A 112 23.66 22.05 -4.18
CA SER A 112 25.03 22.58 -4.08
C SER A 112 25.44 23.15 -5.43
N GLN A 113 24.96 24.35 -5.73
CA GLN A 113 25.72 25.49 -6.28
C GLN A 113 24.79 26.66 -6.61
#